data_AF-A0AAU0V184-F1
#
_entry.id   AF-A0AAU0V184-F1
#
_cell.length_a   1.000
_cell.length_b   1.000
_cell.length_c   1.000
_cell.angle_alpha   90.00
_cell.angle_beta   90.00
_cell.angle_gamma   90.00
#
_symmetry.space_group_name_H-M   'P 1'
#
loop_
_entity.id
_entity.type
_entity.pdbx_description
1 polymer ?
#
loop_
_entity_poly.entity_id
_entity_poly.type
_entity_poly.pdbx_seq_one_letter_code
_entity_poly.pdbx_strand_id
1 'polypeptide(L)'
;MTETTGTCADFEGLREQAVALRREGLSVRQIRDRLKVFNNDMLHRLLQGEPAPEWTKRPNAKDDVRERARELRLQGLTYDQIQVELGCSKSSISLWVRDLPKPKPRFTEEERLARMQAGLTALRTSQDQERQETKRVARESVGDLSDRELFIAGVTLYWAEGMKDKPYSRRESLLFINSDPNVIKLYLRWLDLLGVARERLHVRVSIHETADVAEAESFWSELTGVPHSEFMKATLKKHTPKTNRKNTGEAYRGCLVIYVTKSAELYRRVEGAWYGIVLGADPANRHDVRFSRN
;
A
#
# COMPACT_ATOMS: atom_id res chain seq x y z
N MET A 1 43.36 56.39 -47.09
CA MET A 1 42.90 55.08 -46.58
C MET A 1 43.50 54.89 -45.22
N THR A 2 42.60 54.81 -44.26
CA THR A 2 42.76 54.84 -42.81
C THR A 2 43.59 53.67 -42.27
N GLU A 3 44.52 54.03 -41.38
CA GLU A 3 44.82 53.37 -40.10
C GLU A 3 44.59 51.85 -40.01
N THR A 4 45.68 51.08 -39.99
CA THR A 4 45.68 49.74 -39.36
C THR A 4 47.07 49.25 -38.92
N THR A 5 48.09 50.10 -38.93
CA THR A 5 49.46 49.72 -38.55
C THR A 5 49.74 49.83 -37.04
N GLY A 6 48.87 50.51 -36.28
CA GLY A 6 49.05 50.72 -34.83
C GLY A 6 48.72 49.51 -33.95
N THR A 7 47.66 48.76 -34.26
CA THR A 7 47.15 47.71 -33.36
C THR A 7 47.95 46.40 -33.42
N CYS A 8 48.57 46.08 -34.56
CA CYS A 8 49.36 44.86 -34.74
C CYS A 8 50.74 44.98 -34.07
N ALA A 9 51.38 46.15 -34.20
CA ALA A 9 52.66 46.43 -33.57
C ALA A 9 52.55 46.47 -32.02
N ASP A 10 51.43 47.00 -31.49
CA ASP A 10 51.16 47.02 -30.05
C ASP A 10 50.90 45.61 -29.50
N PHE A 11 50.21 44.75 -30.27
CA PHE A 11 49.99 43.35 -29.88
C PHE A 11 51.27 42.51 -29.88
N GLU A 12 52.13 42.63 -30.89
CA GLU A 12 53.40 41.90 -30.96
C GLU A 12 54.36 42.34 -29.83
N GLY A 13 54.44 43.64 -29.55
CA GLY A 13 55.23 44.16 -28.42
C GLY A 13 54.71 43.70 -27.06
N LEU A 14 53.38 43.72 -26.86
CA LEU A 14 52.76 43.18 -25.64
C LEU A 14 52.96 41.66 -25.52
N ARG A 15 53.00 40.95 -26.65
CA ARG A 15 53.23 39.50 -26.67
C ARG A 15 54.65 39.18 -26.24
N GLU A 16 55.65 39.88 -26.78
CA GLU A 16 57.05 39.68 -26.38
C GLU A 16 57.25 39.93 -24.89
N GLN A 17 56.65 40.99 -24.34
CA GLN A 17 56.71 41.28 -22.90
C GLN A 17 55.99 40.22 -22.06
N ALA A 18 54.80 39.77 -22.48
CA ALA A 18 54.05 38.73 -21.79
C ALA A 18 54.81 37.39 -21.78
N VAL A 19 55.42 37.02 -22.90
CA VAL A 19 56.25 35.82 -23.06
C VAL A 19 57.52 35.91 -22.20
N ALA A 20 58.20 37.07 -22.18
CA ALA A 20 59.38 37.28 -21.33
C ALA A 20 59.04 37.10 -19.84
N LEU A 21 57.97 37.76 -19.37
CA LEU A 21 57.49 37.60 -17.98
C LEU A 21 57.06 36.15 -17.68
N ARG A 22 56.53 35.44 -18.67
CA ARG A 22 56.17 34.01 -18.54
C ARG A 22 57.40 33.13 -18.38
N ARG A 23 58.46 33.41 -19.14
CA ARG A 23 59.75 32.70 -19.06
C ARG A 23 60.53 33.03 -17.78
N GLU A 24 60.33 34.22 -17.23
CA GLU A 24 60.79 34.60 -15.88
C GLU A 24 60.03 33.88 -14.76
N GLY A 25 58.99 33.09 -15.09
CA GLY A 25 58.30 32.22 -14.15
C GLY A 25 57.06 32.84 -13.49
N LEU A 26 56.55 33.98 -13.99
CA LEU A 26 55.37 34.62 -13.42
C LEU A 26 54.07 33.86 -13.79
N SER A 27 53.14 33.82 -12.84
CA SER A 27 51.79 33.30 -13.06
C SER A 27 50.98 34.23 -13.97
N VAL A 28 49.94 33.69 -14.62
CA VAL A 28 49.03 34.47 -15.49
C VAL A 28 48.45 35.68 -14.73
N ARG A 29 48.14 35.51 -13.44
CA ARG A 29 47.66 36.59 -12.58
C ARG A 29 48.71 37.68 -12.36
N GLN A 30 49.96 37.32 -12.13
CA GLN A 30 51.04 38.30 -11.96
C GLN A 30 51.35 39.03 -13.27
N ILE A 31 51.31 38.34 -14.41
CA ILE A 31 51.49 38.96 -15.74
C ILE A 31 50.34 39.92 -16.04
N ARG A 32 49.10 39.52 -15.75
CA ARG A 32 47.90 40.38 -15.83
C ARG A 32 48.10 41.68 -15.05
N ASP A 33 48.54 41.57 -13.80
CA ASP A 33 48.69 42.70 -12.90
C ASP A 33 49.90 43.59 -13.29
N ARG A 34 50.96 42.99 -13.86
CA ARG A 34 52.19 43.69 -14.33
C ARG A 34 51.97 44.47 -15.63
N LEU A 35 51.32 43.84 -16.61
CA LEU A 35 51.03 44.44 -17.93
C LEU A 35 49.74 45.27 -17.93
N LYS A 36 48.95 45.22 -16.84
CA LYS A 36 47.65 45.88 -16.71
C LYS A 36 46.64 45.50 -17.81
N VAL A 37 46.79 44.30 -18.36
CA VAL A 37 45.87 43.71 -19.35
C VAL A 37 44.83 42.88 -18.63
N PHE A 38 43.67 43.46 -18.34
CA PHE A 38 42.61 42.81 -17.56
C PHE A 38 41.61 41.98 -18.39
N ASN A 39 41.78 41.95 -19.71
CA ASN A 39 41.01 41.08 -20.60
C ASN A 39 41.64 39.69 -20.65
N ASN A 40 40.98 38.69 -20.06
CA ASN A 40 41.48 37.32 -19.97
C ASN A 40 41.69 36.69 -21.36
N ASP A 41 40.80 36.93 -22.33
CA ASP A 41 40.92 36.36 -23.68
C ASP A 41 42.10 36.94 -24.45
N MET A 42 42.40 38.23 -24.22
CA MET A 42 43.59 38.87 -24.80
C MET A 42 44.86 38.32 -24.15
N LEU A 43 44.88 38.20 -22.82
CA LEU A 43 46.02 37.65 -22.08
C LEU A 43 46.31 36.18 -22.46
N HIS A 44 45.27 35.37 -22.66
CA HIS A 44 45.43 33.99 -23.14
C HIS A 44 46.00 33.92 -24.56
N ARG A 45 45.62 34.85 -25.46
CA ARG A 45 46.21 34.96 -26.81
C ARG A 45 47.67 35.40 -26.77
N LEU A 46 48.03 36.35 -25.91
CA LEU A 46 49.42 36.80 -25.74
C LEU A 46 50.32 35.67 -25.22
N LEU A 47 49.81 34.83 -24.32
CA LEU A 47 50.54 33.71 -23.73
C LEU A 47 50.39 32.39 -24.50
N GLN A 48 49.73 32.40 -25.66
CA GLN A 48 49.49 31.19 -26.43
C GLN A 48 50.82 30.60 -26.93
N GLY A 49 51.07 29.34 -26.56
CA GLY A 49 52.26 28.58 -26.93
C GLY A 49 53.35 28.52 -25.84
N GLU A 50 53.28 29.34 -24.78
CA GLU A 50 54.26 29.28 -23.69
C GLU A 50 53.76 28.43 -22.51
N PRO A 51 54.56 27.47 -22.01
CA PRO A 51 54.16 26.61 -20.92
C PRO A 51 53.96 27.40 -19.62
N ALA A 52 53.09 26.88 -18.75
CA ALA A 52 52.96 27.43 -17.40
C ALA A 52 54.21 27.12 -16.55
N PRO A 53 54.68 28.05 -15.70
CA PRO A 53 55.77 27.80 -14.77
C PRO A 53 55.49 26.56 -13.92
N GLU A 54 56.50 25.71 -13.73
CA GLU A 54 56.35 24.42 -13.03
C GLU A 54 55.74 24.56 -11.64
N TRP A 55 56.11 25.60 -10.87
CA TRP A 55 55.56 25.85 -9.54
C TRP A 55 54.05 26.23 -9.52
N THR A 56 53.51 26.70 -10.66
CA THR A 56 52.07 26.99 -10.79
C THR A 56 51.25 25.77 -11.19
N LYS A 57 51.89 24.70 -11.67
CA LYS A 57 51.22 23.41 -11.84
C LYS A 57 50.91 22.88 -10.45
N ARG A 58 49.63 22.79 -10.11
CA ARG A 58 49.24 22.14 -8.85
C ARG A 58 49.65 20.67 -8.96
N PRO A 59 50.48 20.14 -8.06
CA PRO A 59 50.57 18.69 -7.91
C PRO A 59 49.16 18.23 -7.52
N ASN A 60 48.53 17.43 -8.38
CA ASN A 60 47.22 16.90 -8.07
C ASN A 60 47.40 15.93 -6.90
N ALA A 61 47.11 16.40 -5.69
CA ALA A 61 47.35 15.70 -4.43
C ALA A 61 46.60 14.35 -4.27
N LYS A 62 45.91 13.87 -5.32
CA LYS A 62 45.15 12.62 -5.34
C LYS A 62 45.32 11.83 -6.64
N ASP A 63 46.30 12.15 -7.49
CA ASP A 63 46.49 11.40 -8.74
C ASP A 63 46.83 9.92 -8.47
N ASP A 64 47.68 9.64 -7.48
CA ASP A 64 48.01 8.26 -7.09
C ASP A 64 46.77 7.49 -6.60
N VAL A 65 45.92 8.15 -5.80
CA VAL A 65 44.68 7.59 -5.27
C VAL A 65 43.64 7.40 -6.38
N ARG A 66 43.62 8.30 -7.36
CA ARG A 66 42.76 8.21 -8.54
C ARG A 66 43.17 7.04 -9.42
N GLU A 67 44.46 6.87 -9.71
CA GLU A 67 44.95 5.74 -10.52
C GLU A 67 44.65 4.42 -9.81
N ARG A 68 44.87 4.35 -8.48
CA ARG A 68 44.50 3.16 -7.71
C ARG A 68 43.00 2.88 -7.75
N ALA A 69 42.14 3.90 -7.68
CA ALA A 69 40.69 3.73 -7.81
C ALA A 69 40.30 3.16 -9.18
N ARG A 70 41.00 3.56 -10.24
CA ARG A 70 40.77 3.06 -11.62
C ARG A 70 41.22 1.61 -11.78
N GLU A 71 42.37 1.24 -11.22
CA GLU A 71 42.83 -0.16 -11.18
C GLU A 71 41.80 -1.07 -10.50
N LEU A 72 41.35 -0.70 -9.29
CA LEU A 72 40.35 -1.46 -8.54
C LEU A 72 39.03 -1.57 -9.32
N ARG A 73 38.65 -0.51 -10.05
CA ARG A 73 37.46 -0.56 -10.90
C ARG A 73 37.60 -1.55 -12.05
N LEU A 74 38.75 -1.58 -12.72
CA LEU A 74 39.04 -2.52 -13.80
C LEU A 74 39.11 -3.98 -13.31
N GLN A 75 39.51 -4.19 -12.05
CA GLN A 75 39.42 -5.49 -11.37
C GLN A 75 37.99 -5.92 -11.03
N GLY A 76 37.00 -5.06 -11.25
CA GLY A 76 35.58 -5.37 -11.03
C GLY A 76 35.03 -4.92 -9.68
N LEU A 77 35.70 -4.03 -8.95
CA LEU A 77 35.16 -3.53 -7.68
C LEU A 77 34.06 -2.47 -7.88
N THR A 78 33.08 -2.50 -6.99
CA THR A 78 32.01 -1.48 -6.90
C THR A 78 32.51 -0.22 -6.20
N TYR A 79 31.76 0.88 -6.33
CA TYR A 79 32.15 2.15 -5.71
C TYR A 79 32.26 2.04 -4.19
N ASP A 80 31.39 1.25 -3.56
CA ASP A 80 31.40 1.05 -2.11
C ASP A 80 32.62 0.25 -1.65
N GLN A 81 33.05 -0.75 -2.44
CA GLN A 81 34.29 -1.49 -2.17
C GLN A 81 35.53 -0.61 -2.35
N ILE A 82 35.58 0.21 -3.40
CA ILE A 82 36.68 1.16 -3.63
C ILE A 82 36.71 2.22 -2.51
N GLN A 83 35.55 2.64 -2.01
CA GLN A 83 35.45 3.57 -0.89
C GLN A 83 36.01 2.98 0.40
N VAL A 84 35.66 1.73 0.71
CA VAL A 84 36.20 1.01 1.89
C VAL A 84 37.73 0.85 1.76
N GLU A 85 38.22 0.54 0.56
CA GLU A 85 39.64 0.32 0.30
C GLU A 85 40.48 1.61 0.38
N LEU A 86 40.00 2.72 -0.20
CA LEU A 86 40.78 3.96 -0.36
C LEU A 86 40.42 5.06 0.63
N GLY A 87 39.39 4.88 1.46
CA GLY A 87 38.91 5.88 2.42
C GLY A 87 38.43 7.20 1.79
N CYS A 88 38.22 7.23 0.47
CA CYS A 88 37.78 8.41 -0.27
C CYS A 88 36.25 8.50 -0.32
N SER A 89 35.70 9.70 -0.48
CA SER A 89 34.26 9.86 -0.64
C SER A 89 33.76 9.20 -1.94
N LYS A 90 32.54 8.64 -1.89
CA LYS A 90 31.85 8.09 -3.06
C LYS A 90 31.78 9.05 -4.23
N SER A 91 31.61 10.35 -3.95
CA SER A 91 31.55 11.41 -4.96
C SER A 91 32.88 11.57 -5.72
N SER A 92 34.03 11.53 -5.02
CA SER A 92 35.35 11.58 -5.66
C SER A 92 35.62 10.33 -6.49
N ILE A 93 35.33 9.15 -5.94
CA ILE A 93 35.51 7.87 -6.66
C ILE A 93 34.64 7.85 -7.92
N SER A 94 33.37 8.24 -7.82
CA SER A 94 32.47 8.30 -8.96
C SER A 94 32.97 9.24 -10.05
N LEU A 95 33.61 10.36 -9.72
CA LEU A 95 34.17 11.26 -10.74
C LEU A 95 35.34 10.62 -11.48
N TRP A 96 36.15 9.82 -10.79
CA TRP A 96 37.37 9.20 -11.33
C TRP A 96 37.14 7.97 -12.19
N VAL A 97 36.06 7.21 -11.92
CA VAL A 97 35.87 5.87 -12.51
C VAL A 97 34.57 5.70 -13.29
N ARG A 98 33.73 6.74 -13.42
CA ARG A 98 32.43 6.67 -14.13
C ARG A 98 32.54 6.34 -15.61
N ASP A 99 33.69 6.64 -16.21
CA ASP A 99 34.04 6.34 -17.60
C ASP A 99 34.44 4.87 -17.81
N LEU A 100 34.75 4.14 -16.73
CA LEU A 100 35.18 2.74 -16.77
C LEU A 100 33.98 1.77 -16.74
N PRO A 101 34.15 0.54 -17.27
CA PRO A 101 33.08 -0.45 -17.30
C PRO A 101 32.51 -0.73 -15.90
N LYS A 102 31.21 -1.01 -15.87
CA LYS A 102 30.55 -1.45 -14.64
C LYS A 102 30.94 -2.91 -14.34
N PRO A 103 31.22 -3.25 -13.08
CA PRO A 103 31.38 -4.62 -12.64
C PRO A 103 30.20 -5.46 -13.07
N LYS A 104 30.47 -6.74 -13.37
CA LYS A 104 29.41 -7.70 -13.60
C LYS A 104 28.49 -7.73 -12.37
N PRO A 105 27.16 -7.71 -12.56
CA PRO A 105 26.22 -7.87 -11.47
C PRO A 105 26.56 -9.09 -10.61
N ARG A 106 26.46 -8.95 -9.28
CA ARG A 106 26.69 -10.06 -8.33
C ARG A 106 25.75 -11.26 -8.56
N PHE A 107 24.56 -10.99 -9.10
CA PHE A 107 23.53 -11.97 -9.40
C PHE A 107 23.03 -11.75 -10.82
N THR A 108 22.70 -12.84 -11.52
CA THR A 108 21.98 -12.79 -12.79
C THR A 108 20.58 -12.20 -12.58
N GLU A 109 19.91 -11.78 -13.65
CA GLU A 109 18.56 -11.25 -13.55
C GLU A 109 17.58 -12.30 -13.00
N GLU A 110 17.74 -13.56 -13.42
CA GLU A 110 16.95 -14.69 -12.93
C GLU A 110 17.14 -14.91 -11.42
N GLU A 111 18.38 -14.86 -10.93
CA GLU A 111 18.67 -14.97 -9.49
C GLU A 111 18.09 -13.81 -8.69
N ARG A 112 18.13 -12.58 -9.22
CA ARG A 112 17.51 -11.41 -8.59
C ARG A 112 16.01 -11.56 -8.47
N LEU A 113 15.35 -11.98 -9.55
CA LEU A 113 13.90 -12.21 -9.57
C LEU A 113 13.51 -13.35 -8.62
N ALA A 114 14.25 -14.45 -8.61
CA ALA A 114 14.02 -15.57 -7.70
C ALA A 114 14.14 -15.14 -6.22
N ARG A 115 15.17 -14.36 -5.87
CA ARG A 115 15.34 -13.82 -4.51
C ARG A 115 14.23 -12.84 -4.13
N MET A 116 13.83 -11.98 -5.06
CA MET A 116 12.71 -11.05 -4.85
C MET A 116 11.41 -11.81 -4.60
N GLN A 117 11.09 -12.80 -5.44
CA GLN A 117 9.90 -13.63 -5.29
C GLN A 117 9.92 -14.43 -3.98
N ALA A 118 11.06 -15.02 -3.61
CA ALA A 118 11.22 -15.72 -2.35
C ALA A 118 10.97 -14.78 -1.15
N GLY A 119 11.54 -13.56 -1.18
CA GLY A 119 11.30 -12.54 -0.16
C GLY A 119 9.83 -12.12 -0.07
N LEU A 120 9.16 -11.89 -1.22
CA LEU A 120 7.73 -11.56 -1.27
C LEU A 120 6.86 -12.70 -0.76
N THR A 121 7.17 -13.94 -1.10
CA THR A 121 6.46 -15.13 -0.62
C THR A 121 6.63 -15.29 0.88
N ALA A 122 7.84 -15.12 1.41
CA ALA A 122 8.10 -15.17 2.85
C ALA A 122 7.32 -14.06 3.59
N LEU A 123 7.35 -12.82 3.07
CA LEU A 123 6.58 -11.71 3.63
C LEU A 123 5.07 -11.99 3.62
N ARG A 124 4.53 -12.44 2.49
CA ARG A 124 3.10 -12.79 2.36
C ARG A 124 2.72 -13.94 3.30
N THR A 125 3.59 -14.92 3.47
CA THR A 125 3.36 -16.06 4.38
C THR A 125 3.33 -15.58 5.82
N SER A 126 4.30 -14.77 6.23
CA SER A 126 4.33 -14.18 7.58
C SER A 126 3.11 -13.30 7.85
N GLN A 127 2.71 -12.47 6.89
CA GLN A 127 1.51 -11.64 7.00
C GLN A 127 0.24 -12.50 7.05
N ASP A 128 0.17 -13.59 6.29
CA ASP A 128 -0.97 -14.50 6.35
C ASP A 128 -1.06 -15.20 7.71
N GLN A 129 0.07 -15.68 8.24
CA GLN A 129 0.14 -16.26 9.58
C GLN A 129 -0.33 -15.28 10.65
N GLU A 130 0.14 -14.03 10.62
CA GLU A 130 -0.30 -12.97 11.54
C GLU A 130 -1.81 -12.68 11.42
N ARG A 131 -2.35 -12.66 10.19
CA ARG A 131 -3.79 -12.50 9.95
C ARG A 131 -4.59 -13.68 10.50
N GLN A 132 -4.13 -14.92 10.30
CA GLN A 132 -4.80 -16.11 10.82
C GLN A 132 -4.74 -16.14 12.34
N GLU A 133 -3.61 -15.79 12.93
CA GLU A 133 -3.42 -15.68 14.38
C GLU A 133 -4.39 -14.68 14.99
N THR A 134 -4.45 -13.46 14.43
CA THR A 134 -5.36 -12.41 14.89
C THR A 134 -6.82 -12.87 14.83
N LYS A 135 -7.22 -13.54 13.74
CA LYS A 135 -8.57 -14.11 13.61
C LYS A 135 -8.81 -15.23 14.61
N ARG A 136 -7.82 -16.08 14.89
CA ARG A 136 -7.94 -17.17 15.85
C ARG A 136 -8.13 -16.64 17.26
N VAL A 137 -7.27 -15.71 17.70
CA VAL A 137 -7.37 -15.06 19.02
C VAL A 137 -8.72 -14.36 19.18
N ALA A 138 -9.18 -13.63 18.17
CA ALA A 138 -10.49 -12.96 18.20
C ALA A 138 -11.66 -13.94 18.23
N ARG A 139 -11.54 -15.12 17.60
CA ARG A 139 -12.54 -16.17 17.66
C ARG A 139 -12.58 -16.84 19.03
N GLU A 140 -11.41 -17.12 19.61
CA GLU A 140 -11.27 -17.79 20.90
C GLU A 140 -11.73 -16.89 22.06
N SER A 141 -11.60 -15.56 21.93
CA SER A 141 -12.02 -14.62 22.98
C SER A 141 -13.54 -14.51 23.18
N VAL A 142 -14.34 -14.98 22.22
CA VAL A 142 -15.81 -14.95 22.33
C VAL A 142 -16.33 -16.04 23.28
N GLY A 143 -15.69 -17.21 23.30
CA GLY A 143 -16.13 -18.36 24.09
C GLY A 143 -17.53 -18.86 23.72
N ASP A 144 -18.17 -19.53 24.68
CA ASP A 144 -19.57 -19.96 24.57
C ASP A 144 -20.51 -18.80 24.94
N LEU A 145 -21.57 -18.59 24.15
CA LEU A 145 -22.56 -17.56 24.42
C LEU A 145 -23.64 -18.09 25.36
N SER A 146 -23.93 -17.35 26.41
CA SER A 146 -25.15 -17.52 27.21
C SER A 146 -26.41 -17.15 26.41
N ASP A 147 -27.56 -17.64 26.85
CA ASP A 147 -28.87 -17.28 26.27
C ASP A 147 -29.08 -15.76 26.22
N ARG A 148 -28.62 -15.03 27.25
CA ARG A 148 -28.71 -13.57 27.29
C ARG A 148 -27.85 -12.91 26.20
N GLU A 149 -26.62 -13.39 26.01
CA GLU A 149 -25.72 -12.86 24.98
C GLU A 149 -26.23 -13.18 23.58
N LEU A 150 -26.71 -14.41 23.36
CA LEU A 150 -27.35 -14.80 22.10
C LEU A 150 -28.60 -13.97 21.83
N PHE A 151 -29.43 -13.71 22.86
CA PHE A 151 -30.60 -12.86 22.75
C PHE A 151 -30.23 -11.44 22.30
N ILE A 152 -29.26 -10.80 22.97
CA ILE A 152 -28.80 -9.44 22.63
C ILE A 152 -28.17 -9.39 21.23
N ALA A 153 -27.33 -10.36 20.90
CA ALA A 153 -26.69 -10.46 19.59
C ALA A 153 -27.73 -10.62 18.48
N GLY A 154 -28.72 -11.48 18.66
CA GLY A 154 -29.79 -11.71 17.68
C GLY A 154 -30.73 -10.52 17.52
N VAL A 155 -31.08 -9.82 18.61
CA VAL A 155 -31.86 -8.56 18.52
C VAL A 155 -31.07 -7.51 17.73
N THR A 156 -29.77 -7.35 18.01
CA THR A 156 -28.90 -6.39 17.32
C THR A 156 -28.75 -6.75 15.85
N LEU A 157 -28.55 -8.03 15.53
CA LEU A 157 -28.45 -8.53 14.17
C LEU A 157 -29.76 -8.30 13.39
N TYR A 158 -30.91 -8.61 13.98
CA TYR A 158 -32.20 -8.34 13.37
C TYR A 158 -32.42 -6.83 13.15
N TRP A 159 -32.02 -5.99 14.10
CA TRP A 159 -32.16 -4.55 13.93
C TRP A 159 -31.22 -3.98 12.86
N ALA A 160 -30.08 -4.61 12.59
CA ALA A 160 -29.16 -4.20 11.54
C ALA A 160 -29.63 -4.65 10.14
N GLU A 161 -30.01 -5.93 10.00
CA GLU A 161 -30.21 -6.60 8.70
C GLU A 161 -31.68 -6.94 8.40
N GLY A 162 -32.54 -6.97 9.42
CA GLY A 162 -33.94 -7.32 9.33
C GLY A 162 -34.84 -6.19 8.83
N MET A 163 -36.02 -6.56 8.37
CA MET A 163 -37.04 -5.61 7.93
C MET A 163 -37.66 -4.92 9.15
N LYS A 164 -37.62 -3.59 9.14
CA LYS A 164 -38.26 -2.77 10.15
C LYS A 164 -39.67 -2.38 9.71
N ASP A 165 -40.57 -2.40 10.67
CA ASP A 165 -41.92 -1.89 10.48
C ASP A 165 -41.89 -0.39 10.14
N LYS A 166 -42.84 0.03 9.32
CA LYS A 166 -42.92 1.41 8.84
C LYS A 166 -44.24 2.01 9.34
N PRO A 167 -44.25 3.22 9.92
CA PRO A 167 -45.48 3.81 10.47
C PRO A 167 -46.66 3.87 9.47
N TYR A 168 -46.34 4.03 8.18
CA TYR A 168 -47.31 4.11 7.08
C TYR A 168 -47.66 2.76 6.42
N SER A 169 -47.04 1.66 6.88
CA SER A 169 -47.33 0.30 6.40
C SER A 169 -47.00 -0.70 7.51
N ARG A 170 -47.80 -0.66 8.58
CA ARG A 170 -47.62 -1.54 9.73
C ARG A 170 -47.94 -2.98 9.38
N ARG A 171 -46.91 -3.81 9.39
CA ARG A 171 -46.94 -5.26 9.17
C ARG A 171 -46.50 -6.02 10.41
N GLU A 172 -45.59 -5.43 11.19
CA GLU A 172 -45.04 -6.00 12.42
C GLU A 172 -44.65 -7.46 12.21
N SER A 173 -43.72 -7.70 11.29
CA SER A 173 -43.38 -9.07 10.90
C SER A 173 -41.88 -9.26 10.88
N LEU A 174 -41.42 -10.39 11.42
CA LEU A 174 -40.02 -10.78 11.30
C LEU A 174 -39.74 -11.27 9.89
N LEU A 175 -39.08 -10.41 9.10
CA LEU A 175 -38.53 -10.74 7.80
C LEU A 175 -37.04 -10.43 7.82
N PHE A 176 -36.23 -11.44 7.53
CA PHE A 176 -34.78 -11.34 7.54
C PHE A 176 -34.22 -11.78 6.20
N ILE A 177 -33.21 -11.08 5.68
CA ILE A 177 -32.56 -11.42 4.42
C ILE A 177 -31.04 -11.31 4.56
N ASN A 178 -30.31 -12.37 4.24
CA ASN A 178 -28.85 -12.31 4.21
C ASN A 178 -28.27 -13.36 3.24
N SER A 179 -27.05 -13.13 2.74
CA SER A 179 -26.34 -14.09 1.88
C SER A 179 -25.26 -14.89 2.61
N ASP A 180 -24.89 -14.49 3.83
CA ASP A 180 -23.88 -15.19 4.63
C ASP A 180 -24.50 -16.40 5.36
N PRO A 181 -24.04 -17.63 5.08
CA PRO A 181 -24.49 -18.85 5.75
C PRO A 181 -24.37 -18.81 7.28
N ASN A 182 -23.32 -18.19 7.82
CA ASN A 182 -23.08 -18.13 9.27
C ASN A 182 -24.03 -17.14 9.95
N VAL A 183 -24.37 -16.03 9.28
CA VAL A 183 -25.39 -15.09 9.75
C VAL A 183 -26.75 -15.77 9.83
N ILE A 184 -27.12 -16.54 8.80
CA ILE A 184 -28.37 -17.31 8.80
C ILE A 184 -28.37 -18.36 9.92
N LYS A 185 -27.27 -19.10 10.13
CA LYS A 185 -27.17 -20.08 11.23
C LYS A 185 -27.36 -19.43 12.60
N LEU A 186 -26.73 -18.27 12.84
CA LEU A 186 -26.90 -17.53 14.09
C LEU A 186 -28.34 -17.04 14.26
N TYR A 187 -28.95 -16.53 13.19
CA TYR A 187 -30.35 -16.09 13.20
C TYR A 187 -31.32 -17.23 13.51
N LEU A 188 -31.11 -18.43 12.93
CA LEU A 188 -31.93 -19.61 13.24
C LEU A 188 -31.79 -20.04 14.71
N ARG A 189 -30.57 -20.07 15.25
CA ARG A 189 -30.35 -20.37 16.68
C ARG A 189 -31.04 -19.36 17.60
N TRP A 190 -31.04 -18.08 17.20
CA TRP A 190 -31.77 -17.05 17.94
C TRP A 190 -33.28 -17.23 17.85
N LEU A 191 -33.82 -17.62 16.70
CA LEU A 191 -35.24 -17.99 16.58
C LEU A 191 -35.61 -19.20 17.44
N ASP A 192 -34.73 -20.21 17.51
CA ASP A 192 -34.90 -21.37 18.40
C ASP A 192 -34.93 -20.91 19.88
N LEU A 193 -34.04 -20.00 20.29
CA LEU A 193 -34.04 -19.38 21.64
C LEU A 193 -35.36 -18.62 21.93
N LEU A 194 -35.96 -18.00 20.91
CA LEU A 194 -37.25 -17.31 21.01
C LEU A 194 -38.46 -18.27 20.98
N GLY A 195 -38.23 -19.59 20.86
CA GLY A 195 -39.28 -20.60 20.79
C GLY A 195 -40.05 -20.62 19.46
N VAL A 196 -39.43 -20.17 18.37
CA VAL A 196 -40.05 -20.19 17.05
C VAL A 196 -39.89 -21.57 16.42
N ALA A 197 -41.01 -22.29 16.29
CA ALA A 197 -41.06 -23.58 15.63
C ALA A 197 -40.75 -23.47 14.12
N ARG A 198 -40.12 -24.51 13.53
CA ARG A 198 -39.62 -24.48 12.15
C ARG A 198 -40.75 -24.39 11.10
N GLU A 199 -41.93 -24.89 11.43
CA GLU A 199 -43.14 -24.82 10.60
C GLU A 199 -43.67 -23.39 10.45
N ARG A 200 -43.22 -22.47 11.32
CA ARG A 200 -43.54 -21.03 11.19
C ARG A 200 -42.66 -20.32 10.17
N LEU A 201 -41.58 -20.95 9.72
CA LEU A 201 -40.61 -20.36 8.81
C LEU A 201 -41.06 -20.56 7.37
N HIS A 202 -41.32 -19.46 6.68
CA HIS A 202 -41.43 -19.45 5.23
C HIS A 202 -40.13 -18.90 4.65
N VAL A 203 -39.45 -19.73 3.87
CA VAL A 203 -38.17 -19.38 3.27
C VAL A 203 -38.28 -19.24 1.76
N ARG A 204 -37.48 -18.34 1.18
CA ARG A 204 -37.28 -18.26 -0.27
C ARG A 204 -35.91 -17.74 -0.61
N VAL A 205 -35.41 -18.13 -1.76
CA VAL A 205 -34.15 -17.61 -2.29
C VAL A 205 -34.42 -16.34 -3.09
N SER A 206 -33.63 -15.30 -2.85
CA SER A 206 -33.53 -14.12 -3.72
C SER A 206 -32.19 -14.14 -4.44
N ILE A 207 -32.23 -14.41 -5.74
CA ILE A 207 -31.03 -14.72 -6.53
C ILE A 207 -31.11 -14.06 -7.91
N HIS A 208 -29.95 -13.83 -8.51
CA HIS A 208 -29.88 -13.30 -9.87
C HIS A 208 -30.39 -14.33 -10.89
N GLU A 209 -31.08 -13.87 -11.94
CA GLU A 209 -31.71 -14.75 -12.95
C GLU A 209 -30.72 -15.64 -13.73
N THR A 210 -29.43 -15.28 -13.74
CA THR A 210 -28.37 -16.03 -14.42
C THR A 210 -27.70 -17.10 -13.55
N ALA A 211 -28.13 -17.25 -12.29
CA ALA A 211 -27.53 -18.20 -11.36
C ALA A 211 -28.43 -19.43 -11.19
N ASP A 212 -27.84 -20.53 -10.72
CA ASP A 212 -28.56 -21.79 -10.49
C ASP A 212 -29.44 -21.68 -9.23
N VAL A 213 -30.75 -21.62 -9.45
CA VAL A 213 -31.75 -21.53 -8.38
C VAL A 213 -31.85 -22.86 -7.63
N ALA A 214 -31.80 -23.99 -8.32
CA ALA A 214 -31.99 -25.31 -7.73
C ALA A 214 -30.81 -25.68 -6.82
N GLU A 215 -29.59 -25.37 -7.26
CA GLU A 215 -28.38 -25.55 -6.44
C GLU A 215 -28.40 -24.63 -5.20
N ALA A 216 -28.83 -23.37 -5.36
CA ALA A 216 -28.99 -22.45 -4.25
C ALA A 216 -30.03 -22.91 -3.24
N GLU A 217 -31.21 -23.34 -3.69
CA GLU A 217 -32.28 -23.84 -2.82
C GLU A 217 -31.86 -25.12 -2.11
N SER A 218 -31.15 -26.04 -2.77
CA SER A 218 -30.59 -27.24 -2.14
C SER A 218 -29.59 -26.90 -1.04
N PHE A 219 -28.68 -25.96 -1.30
CA PHE A 219 -27.72 -25.48 -0.30
C PHE A 219 -28.41 -24.87 0.93
N TRP A 220 -29.40 -24.00 0.71
CA TRP A 220 -30.12 -23.38 1.81
C TRP A 220 -31.05 -24.36 2.53
N SER A 221 -31.60 -25.35 1.83
CA SER A 221 -32.39 -26.44 2.42
C SER A 221 -31.54 -27.23 3.41
N GLU A 222 -30.33 -27.65 3.02
CA GLU A 222 -29.39 -28.35 3.90
C GLU A 222 -29.02 -27.50 5.13
N LEU A 223 -28.75 -26.20 4.92
CA LEU A 223 -28.35 -25.30 6.00
C LEU A 223 -29.48 -25.02 7.00
N THR A 224 -30.70 -24.83 6.51
CA THR A 224 -31.85 -24.42 7.33
C THR A 224 -32.60 -25.61 7.94
N GLY A 225 -32.47 -26.80 7.35
CA GLY A 225 -33.29 -27.97 7.68
C GLY A 225 -34.72 -27.90 7.14
N VAL A 226 -35.07 -26.85 6.38
CA VAL A 226 -36.38 -26.75 5.71
C VAL A 226 -36.29 -27.52 4.39
N PRO A 227 -37.20 -28.47 4.10
CA PRO A 227 -37.19 -29.19 2.83
C PRO A 227 -37.35 -28.25 1.63
N HIS A 228 -36.60 -28.49 0.55
CA HIS A 228 -36.71 -27.69 -0.68
C HIS A 228 -38.15 -27.59 -1.21
N SER A 229 -38.97 -28.64 -1.05
CA SER A 229 -40.40 -28.63 -1.43
C SER A 229 -41.26 -27.61 -0.69
N GLU A 230 -40.80 -27.12 0.47
CA GLU A 230 -41.50 -26.11 1.28
C GLU A 230 -41.02 -24.68 1.01
N PHE A 231 -40.00 -24.51 0.17
CA PHE A 231 -39.52 -23.18 -0.21
C PHE A 231 -40.58 -22.48 -1.05
N MET A 232 -40.84 -21.19 -0.74
CA MET A 232 -41.64 -20.36 -1.62
C MET A 232 -40.84 -20.02 -2.87
N LYS A 233 -41.55 -19.72 -3.97
CA LYS A 233 -40.97 -19.35 -5.26
C LYS A 233 -39.84 -18.31 -5.12
N ALA A 234 -38.67 -18.64 -5.69
CA ALA A 234 -37.51 -17.78 -5.70
C ALA A 234 -37.81 -16.40 -6.34
N THR A 235 -37.23 -15.36 -5.76
CA THR A 235 -37.29 -13.99 -6.29
C THR A 235 -36.10 -13.74 -7.21
N LEU A 236 -36.36 -13.70 -8.52
CA LEU A 236 -35.33 -13.46 -9.53
C LEU A 236 -35.03 -11.97 -9.69
N LYS A 237 -33.78 -11.58 -9.44
CA LYS A 237 -33.25 -10.24 -9.71
C LYS A 237 -32.76 -10.17 -11.16
N LYS A 238 -33.36 -9.28 -11.95
CA LYS A 238 -33.01 -9.05 -13.35
C LYS A 238 -31.60 -8.48 -13.50
N HIS A 239 -30.93 -8.86 -14.58
CA HIS A 239 -29.61 -8.34 -14.91
C HIS A 239 -29.65 -6.85 -15.23
N THR A 240 -28.78 -6.07 -14.59
CA THR A 240 -28.55 -4.66 -14.91
C THR A 240 -27.14 -4.52 -15.50
N PRO A 241 -27.00 -4.30 -16.83
CA PRO A 241 -25.72 -4.34 -17.54
C PRO A 241 -24.65 -3.35 -17.04
N LYS A 242 -25.06 -2.31 -16.31
CA LYS A 242 -24.16 -1.25 -15.81
C LYS A 242 -23.37 -1.63 -14.56
N THR A 243 -23.58 -2.82 -13.99
CA THR A 243 -22.93 -3.23 -12.75
C THR A 243 -21.90 -4.33 -12.99
N ASN A 244 -20.63 -4.03 -12.76
CA ASN A 244 -19.56 -5.04 -12.74
C ASN A 244 -19.69 -5.90 -11.47
N ARG A 245 -20.59 -6.88 -11.52
CA ARG A 245 -20.83 -7.83 -10.44
C ARG A 245 -19.64 -8.78 -10.30
N LYS A 246 -19.05 -8.83 -9.10
CA LYS A 246 -17.95 -9.75 -8.76
C LYS A 246 -18.42 -11.08 -8.13
N ASN A 247 -19.69 -11.13 -7.68
CA ASN A 247 -20.27 -12.30 -7.02
C ASN A 247 -20.91 -13.26 -8.04
N THR A 248 -20.19 -13.64 -9.09
CA THR A 248 -20.68 -14.53 -10.18
C THR A 248 -20.02 -15.92 -10.17
N GLY A 249 -19.17 -16.21 -9.18
CA GLY A 249 -18.51 -17.51 -9.07
C GLY A 249 -19.49 -18.64 -8.71
N GLU A 250 -19.04 -19.87 -8.89
CA GLU A 250 -19.81 -21.11 -8.64
C GLU A 250 -20.34 -21.20 -7.20
N ALA A 251 -19.69 -20.56 -6.22
CA ALA A 251 -20.13 -20.53 -4.82
C ALA A 251 -21.28 -19.54 -4.54
N TYR A 252 -21.82 -18.83 -5.55
CA TYR A 252 -22.89 -17.86 -5.34
C TYR A 252 -24.25 -18.55 -5.14
N ARG A 253 -24.80 -18.44 -3.93
CA ARG A 253 -26.10 -19.05 -3.55
C ARG A 253 -27.25 -18.04 -3.38
N GLY A 254 -27.06 -16.78 -3.81
CA GLY A 254 -28.04 -15.72 -3.58
C GLY A 254 -28.19 -15.33 -2.09
N CYS A 255 -29.29 -14.65 -1.77
CA CYS A 255 -29.67 -14.31 -0.40
C CYS A 255 -30.85 -15.19 0.02
N LEU A 256 -30.81 -15.74 1.23
CA LEU A 256 -31.97 -16.38 1.83
C LEU A 256 -32.87 -15.33 2.47
N VAL A 257 -34.17 -15.40 2.19
CA VAL A 257 -35.21 -14.62 2.86
C VAL A 257 -35.96 -15.55 3.81
N ILE A 258 -36.00 -15.21 5.09
CA ILE A 258 -36.75 -15.93 6.13
C ILE A 258 -37.88 -15.03 6.62
N TYR A 259 -39.11 -15.51 6.49
CA TYR A 259 -40.30 -14.87 7.04
C TYR A 259 -40.89 -15.74 8.13
N VAL A 260 -41.10 -15.18 9.33
CA VAL A 260 -41.76 -15.88 10.44
C VAL A 260 -43.24 -15.55 10.44
N THR A 261 -44.10 -16.56 10.28
CA THR A 261 -45.55 -16.36 10.36
C THR A 261 -46.02 -16.04 11.77
N LYS A 262 -47.13 -15.31 11.88
CA LYS A 262 -47.76 -14.92 13.16
C LYS A 262 -46.76 -14.24 14.11
N SER A 263 -45.89 -13.38 13.58
CA SER A 263 -44.75 -12.82 14.31
C SER A 263 -44.97 -11.41 14.86
N ALA A 264 -46.19 -10.87 14.87
CA ALA A 264 -46.46 -9.51 15.35
C ALA A 264 -46.06 -9.27 16.81
N GLU A 265 -46.48 -10.15 17.72
CA GLU A 265 -46.07 -10.07 19.12
C GLU A 265 -44.53 -10.17 19.25
N LEU A 266 -43.93 -11.12 18.53
CA LEU A 266 -42.49 -11.34 18.57
C LEU A 266 -41.71 -10.14 18.02
N TYR A 267 -42.16 -9.55 16.93
CA TYR A 267 -41.58 -8.34 16.35
C TYR A 267 -41.60 -7.20 17.38
N ARG A 268 -42.74 -6.94 18.04
CA ARG A 268 -42.85 -5.90 19.07
C ARG A 268 -41.92 -6.15 20.25
N ARG A 269 -41.77 -7.42 20.67
CA ARG A 269 -40.81 -7.81 21.72
C ARG A 269 -39.36 -7.54 21.31
N VAL A 270 -39.00 -7.84 20.06
CA VAL A 270 -37.67 -7.58 19.50
C VAL A 270 -37.41 -6.08 19.39
N GLU A 271 -38.39 -5.31 18.91
CA GLU A 271 -38.32 -3.84 18.86
C GLU A 271 -38.17 -3.23 20.25
N GLY A 272 -38.98 -3.64 21.22
CA GLY A 272 -38.85 -3.20 22.62
C GLY A 272 -37.49 -3.57 23.21
N ALA A 273 -36.99 -4.79 22.95
CA ALA A 273 -35.68 -5.23 23.39
C ALA A 273 -34.55 -4.39 22.78
N TRP A 274 -34.64 -4.01 21.51
CA TRP A 274 -33.66 -3.13 20.87
C TRP A 274 -33.52 -1.80 21.62
N TYR A 275 -34.64 -1.12 21.89
CA TYR A 275 -34.60 0.12 22.66
C TYR A 275 -34.12 -0.11 24.10
N GLY A 276 -34.45 -1.25 24.70
CA GLY A 276 -33.88 -1.67 25.99
C GLY A 276 -32.35 -1.80 25.96
N ILE A 277 -31.77 -2.37 24.90
CA ILE A 277 -30.31 -2.48 24.70
C ILE A 277 -29.70 -1.07 24.54
N VAL A 278 -30.32 -0.19 23.75
CA VAL A 278 -29.85 1.19 23.57
C VAL A 278 -29.82 1.93 24.91
N LEU A 279 -30.89 1.86 25.70
CA LEU A 279 -30.96 2.49 27.02
C LEU A 279 -29.96 1.87 28.02
N GLY A 280 -29.77 0.55 27.99
CA GLY A 280 -28.82 -0.14 28.86
C GLY A 280 -27.35 0.10 28.50
N ALA A 281 -27.08 0.48 27.24
CA ALA A 281 -25.74 0.86 26.80
C ALA A 281 -25.35 2.28 27.21
N ASP A 282 -26.33 3.13 27.51
CA ASP A 282 -26.11 4.51 27.95
C ASP A 282 -25.28 4.56 29.24
N PRO A 283 -24.10 5.20 29.22
CA PRO A 283 -23.27 5.37 30.41
C PRO A 283 -23.99 6.06 31.57
N ALA A 284 -24.96 6.95 31.29
CA ALA A 284 -25.73 7.66 32.31
C ALA A 284 -26.65 6.72 33.13
N ASN A 285 -26.99 5.55 32.58
CA ASN A 285 -27.80 4.53 33.24
C ASN A 285 -26.97 3.45 33.96
N ARG A 286 -25.64 3.55 33.92
CA ARG A 286 -24.76 2.68 34.71
C ARG A 286 -24.69 3.24 36.12
N HIS A 287 -25.51 2.73 37.03
CA HIS A 287 -25.26 2.94 38.46
C HIS A 287 -23.80 2.57 38.77
N ASP A 288 -23.08 3.47 39.45
CA ASP A 288 -21.67 3.30 39.83
C ASP A 288 -21.50 2.07 40.73
N VAL A 289 -21.36 0.88 40.15
CA VAL A 289 -21.04 -0.37 40.87
C VAL A 289 -19.56 -0.39 41.30
N ARG A 290 -18.84 0.73 41.24
CA ARG A 290 -17.42 0.81 41.62
C ARG A 290 -17.15 1.05 43.11
N PHE A 291 -18.18 1.21 43.94
CA PHE A 291 -18.01 1.29 45.40
C PHE A 291 -18.96 0.35 46.16
N SER A 292 -18.77 -0.95 46.02
CA SER A 292 -19.25 -1.93 47.02
C SER A 292 -18.51 -3.26 46.86
N ARG A 293 -17.30 -3.32 47.41
CA ARG A 293 -16.72 -4.52 47.99
C ARG A 293 -15.88 -4.11 49.20
N ASN A 294 -16.43 -4.34 50.39
CA ASN A 294 -15.64 -4.73 51.57
C ASN A 294 -15.23 -6.19 51.42
#